data_AF-A0A938RW23-F1
#
_entry.id   AF-A0A938RW23-F1
#
_cell.length_a   1.000
_cell.length_b   1.000
_cell.length_c   1.000
_cell.angle_alpha   90.00
_cell.angle_beta   90.00
_cell.angle_gamma   90.00
#
_symmetry.space_group_name_H-M   'P 1'
#
loop_
_entity.id
_entity.type
_entity.pdbx_description
1 polymer ?
#
loop_
_entity_poly.entity_id
_entity_poly.type
_entity_poly.pdbx_seq_one_letter_code
_entity_poly.pdbx_strand_id
1 'polypeptide(L)'
;MSAGDSGADHARELSPLRKTTRATSVEGLVDEQLRHFSLDPASPLGRELAAVAGHVYRANQAMHGLWDETVRRLAGLDRSDRIAFFNAKRFLCFQLAKLLDPLQNP
;
A
#
# COMPACT_ATOMS: atom_id res chain seq x y z
N MET A 1 0.22 -4.41 23.34
CA MET A 1 0.35 -3.79 22.01
C MET A 1 -1.06 -3.62 21.46
N SER A 2 -1.55 -2.38 21.35
CA SER A 2 -2.93 -2.12 20.93
C SER A 2 -3.04 -2.22 19.40
N ALA A 3 -4.09 -2.86 18.91
CA ALA A 3 -4.33 -3.18 17.49
C ALA A 3 -4.51 -1.95 16.56
N GLY A 4 -4.39 -0.73 17.09
CA GLY A 4 -4.44 0.51 16.31
C GLY A 4 -3.08 1.04 15.83
N ASP A 5 -1.96 0.51 16.33
CA ASP A 5 -0.61 1.04 16.07
C ASP A 5 0.03 0.46 14.80
N SER A 6 -0.35 -0.78 14.42
CA SER A 6 0.26 -1.54 13.32
C SER A 6 -0.12 -1.01 11.92
N GLY A 7 -1.28 -0.37 11.77
CA GLY A 7 -1.72 0.15 10.47
C GLY A 7 -0.80 1.24 9.94
N ALA A 8 -0.55 2.30 10.72
CA ALA A 8 0.31 3.40 10.31
C ALA A 8 1.76 2.95 10.08
N ASP A 9 2.25 2.01 10.89
CA ASP A 9 3.60 1.44 10.77
C ASP A 9 3.84 0.72 9.44
N HIS A 10 2.87 -0.05 8.94
CA HIS A 10 3.00 -0.70 7.64
C HIS A 10 2.97 0.30 6.49
N ALA A 11 2.16 1.35 6.54
CA ALA A 11 2.21 2.40 5.51
C ALA A 11 3.58 3.10 5.53
N ARG A 12 4.12 3.39 6.72
CA ARG A 12 5.41 4.06 6.90
C ARG A 12 6.57 3.35 6.20
N GLU A 13 6.53 2.02 6.01
CA GLU A 13 7.57 1.27 5.31
C GLU A 13 7.90 1.81 3.91
N LEU A 14 6.87 2.28 3.18
CA LEU A 14 7.03 2.81 1.82
C LEU A 14 7.45 4.28 1.79
N SER A 15 7.47 4.97 2.93
CA SER A 15 7.77 6.40 2.96
C SER A 15 9.26 6.66 2.64
N PRO A 16 9.56 7.67 1.79
CA PRO A 16 10.94 8.11 1.60
C PRO A 16 11.54 8.65 2.92
N LEU A 17 10.69 9.13 3.83
CA LEU A 17 11.04 9.65 5.15
C LEU A 17 10.78 8.63 6.27
N ARG A 18 10.67 7.33 5.98
CA ARG A 18 10.31 6.29 6.98
C ARG A 18 11.11 6.34 8.29
N LYS A 19 12.35 6.85 8.30
CA LYS A 19 13.17 6.94 9.52
C LYS A 19 12.93 8.22 10.34
N THR A 20 12.39 9.27 9.72
CA THR A 20 12.32 10.63 10.28
C THR A 20 10.92 11.23 10.26
N THR A 21 9.97 10.59 9.58
CA THR A 21 8.56 10.98 9.49
C THR A 21 7.94 11.15 10.87
N ARG A 22 7.07 12.14 10.98
CA ARG A 22 6.21 12.33 12.16
C ARG A 22 4.74 12.04 11.84
N ALA A 23 4.44 11.68 10.59
CA ALA A 23 3.10 11.33 10.18
C ALA A 23 2.62 10.05 10.87
N THR A 24 1.39 10.10 11.37
CA THR A 24 0.69 8.97 12.00
C THR A 24 -0.48 8.46 11.16
N SER A 25 -0.63 8.98 9.94
CA SER A 25 -1.69 8.62 9.00
C SER A 25 -1.16 8.50 7.58
N VAL A 26 -1.89 7.79 6.72
CA VAL A 26 -1.57 7.70 5.29
C VAL A 26 -1.57 9.08 4.65
N GLU A 27 -2.54 9.93 5.00
CA GLU A 27 -2.66 11.29 4.49
C GLU A 27 -1.43 12.13 4.86
N GLY A 28 -0.92 11.99 6.09
CA GLY A 28 0.31 12.64 6.52
C GLY A 28 1.54 12.13 5.79
N LEU A 29 1.64 10.81 5.55
CA LEU A 29 2.76 10.22 4.81
C LEU A 29 2.75 10.69 3.34
N VAL A 30 1.57 10.82 2.74
CA VAL A 30 1.41 11.37 1.37
C VAL A 30 1.82 12.83 1.33
N ASP A 31 1.33 13.67 2.25
CA ASP A 31 1.69 15.09 2.32
C ASP A 31 3.21 15.29 2.49
N GLU A 32 3.82 14.54 3.41
CA GLU A 32 5.27 14.53 3.60
C GLU A 32 6.03 14.07 2.35
N GLN A 33 5.55 13.01 1.67
CA GLN A 33 6.17 12.51 0.44
C GLN A 33 6.13 13.55 -0.68
N LEU A 34 4.99 14.21 -0.91
CA LEU A 34 4.87 15.22 -1.95
C LEU A 34 5.82 16.39 -1.67
N ARG A 35 5.83 16.89 -0.43
CA ARG A 35 6.75 17.97 -0.02
C ARG A 35 8.22 17.56 -0.11
N HIS A 36 8.56 16.31 0.21
CA HIS A 36 9.91 15.77 0.05
C HIS A 36 10.41 15.86 -1.40
N PHE A 37 9.51 15.63 -2.37
CA PHE A 37 9.81 15.79 -3.80
C PHE A 37 9.51 17.19 -4.35
N SER A 38 9.31 18.19 -3.48
CA SER A 38 9.04 19.58 -3.85
C SER A 38 7.77 19.78 -4.69
N LEU A 39 6.77 18.92 -4.50
CA LEU A 39 5.45 19.04 -5.12
C LEU A 39 4.48 19.73 -4.15
N ASP A 40 3.68 20.66 -4.67
CA ASP A 40 2.59 21.28 -3.93
C ASP A 40 1.38 20.32 -3.86
N PRO A 41 0.98 19.83 -2.67
CA PRO A 41 -0.20 18.96 -2.51
C PRO A 41 -1.52 19.63 -2.92
N ALA A 42 -1.57 20.96 -2.93
CA ALA A 42 -2.75 21.72 -3.36
C ALA A 42 -2.76 22.01 -4.87
N SER A 43 -1.73 21.66 -5.62
CA SER A 43 -1.74 21.79 -7.08
C SER A 43 -2.62 20.70 -7.73
N PRO A 44 -3.15 20.92 -8.95
CA PRO A 44 -3.90 19.87 -9.67
C PRO A 44 -3.10 18.57 -9.81
N LEU A 45 -1.85 18.66 -10.27
CA LEU A 45 -0.96 17.49 -10.41
C LEU A 45 -0.67 16.84 -9.05
N GLY A 46 -0.43 17.66 -8.02
CA GLY A 46 -0.19 17.18 -6.65
C GLY A 46 -1.38 16.39 -6.10
N ARG A 47 -2.61 16.83 -6.34
CA ARG A 47 -3.81 16.09 -5.91
C ARG A 47 -3.92 14.72 -6.57
N GLU A 48 -3.68 14.63 -7.88
CA GLU A 48 -3.72 13.35 -8.59
C GLU A 48 -2.63 12.40 -8.09
N LEU A 49 -1.40 12.90 -7.91
CA LEU A 49 -0.31 12.09 -7.36
C LEU A 49 -0.60 11.66 -5.92
N ALA A 50 -1.18 12.55 -5.10
CA ALA A 50 -1.57 12.24 -3.73
C ALA A 50 -2.61 11.11 -3.67
N ALA A 51 -3.57 11.09 -4.60
CA ALA A 51 -4.55 10.02 -4.69
C ALA A 51 -3.88 8.66 -4.96
N VAL A 52 -3.00 8.59 -5.97
CA VAL A 52 -2.28 7.36 -6.31
C VAL A 52 -1.37 6.92 -5.18
N ALA A 53 -0.56 7.83 -4.60
CA ALA A 53 0.31 7.54 -3.47
C ALA A 53 -0.47 7.01 -2.26
N GLY A 54 -1.63 7.61 -1.97
CA GLY A 54 -2.52 7.16 -0.90
C GLY A 54 -3.05 5.74 -1.12
N HIS A 55 -3.32 5.34 -2.37
CA HIS A 55 -3.69 3.95 -2.69
C HIS A 55 -2.51 2.99 -2.51
N VAL A 56 -1.29 3.38 -2.88
CA VAL A 56 -0.09 2.57 -2.70
C VAL A 56 0.19 2.30 -1.21
N TYR A 57 0.12 3.32 -0.35
CA TYR A 57 0.27 3.13 1.10
C TYR A 57 -0.78 2.20 1.70
N ARG A 58 -2.05 2.40 1.35
CA ARG A 58 -3.15 1.54 1.86
C ARG A 58 -3.06 0.12 1.32
N ALA A 59 -2.59 -0.06 0.07
CA ALA A 59 -2.32 -1.37 -0.47
C ALA A 59 -1.23 -2.08 0.32
N ASN A 60 -0.15 -1.39 0.73
CA ASN A 60 0.87 -1.98 1.59
C ASN A 60 0.31 -2.46 2.92
N GLN A 61 -0.49 -1.61 3.60
CA GLN A 61 -1.17 -1.97 4.84
C GLN A 61 -2.05 -3.22 4.66
N ALA A 62 -2.85 -3.26 3.59
CA ALA A 62 -3.72 -4.38 3.29
C ALA A 62 -2.94 -5.67 2.96
N MET A 63 -1.78 -5.56 2.31
CA MET A 63 -0.93 -6.72 2.00
C MET A 63 -0.37 -7.38 3.28
N HIS A 64 -0.03 -6.60 4.31
CA HIS A 64 0.36 -7.16 5.62
C HIS A 64 -0.78 -7.93 6.28
N GLY A 65 -1.98 -7.34 6.33
CA GLY A 65 -3.17 -8.05 6.85
C GLY A 65 -3.51 -9.32 6.06
N LEU A 66 -3.39 -9.26 4.72
CA LEU A 66 -3.56 -10.42 3.85
C LEU A 66 -2.52 -11.49 4.14
N TRP A 67 -1.27 -11.11 4.35
CA TRP A 67 -0.18 -12.02 4.70
C TRP A 67 -0.46 -12.74 6.02
N ASP A 68 -0.80 -12.00 7.07
CA ASP A 68 -1.08 -12.56 8.39
C ASP A 68 -2.22 -13.59 8.35
N GLU A 69 -3.32 -13.26 7.66
CA GLU A 69 -4.44 -14.18 7.51
C GLU A 69 -4.08 -15.39 6.66
N THR A 70 -3.27 -15.19 5.61
CA THR A 70 -2.77 -16.28 4.77
C THR A 70 -1.97 -17.25 5.63
N VAL A 71 -0.94 -16.78 6.34
CA VAL A 71 -0.08 -17.64 7.16
C VAL A 71 -0.90 -18.41 8.21
N ARG A 72 -1.89 -17.76 8.82
CA ARG A 72 -2.76 -18.38 9.83
C ARG A 72 -3.64 -19.50 9.29
N ARG A 73 -4.18 -19.36 8.06
CA ARG A 73 -5.21 -20.27 7.53
C ARG A 73 -4.71 -21.22 6.46
N LEU A 74 -3.60 -20.94 5.79
CA LEU A 74 -3.17 -21.66 4.59
C LEU A 74 -3.02 -23.17 4.80
N ALA A 75 -2.53 -23.58 5.97
CA ALA A 75 -2.37 -24.99 6.34
C ALA A 75 -3.71 -25.73 6.53
N GLY A 76 -4.78 -25.00 6.88
CA GLY A 76 -6.13 -25.55 7.10
C GLY A 76 -7.05 -25.50 5.88
N LEU A 77 -6.64 -24.81 4.80
CA LEU A 77 -7.42 -24.76 3.57
C LEU A 77 -7.41 -26.11 2.86
N ASP A 78 -8.50 -26.45 2.18
CA ASP A 78 -8.51 -27.59 1.28
C ASP A 78 -7.72 -27.29 -0.02
N ARG A 79 -7.56 -28.30 -0.88
CA ARG A 79 -6.82 -28.12 -2.15
C ARG A 79 -7.50 -27.12 -3.08
N SER A 80 -8.82 -27.13 -3.16
CA SER A 80 -9.60 -26.25 -4.04
C SER A 80 -9.42 -24.79 -3.64
N ASP A 81 -9.57 -24.52 -2.35
CA ASP A 81 -9.47 -23.19 -1.76
C ASP A 81 -8.06 -22.60 -1.92
N ARG A 82 -7.02 -23.42 -1.75
CA ARG A 82 -5.63 -22.98 -2.02
C ARG A 82 -5.43 -22.55 -3.47
N ILE A 83 -6.01 -23.30 -4.42
CA ILE A 83 -5.92 -22.96 -5.85
C ILE A 83 -6.70 -21.67 -6.14
N ALA A 84 -7.92 -21.54 -5.61
CA ALA A 84 -8.73 -20.34 -5.77
C ALA A 84 -8.02 -19.09 -5.23
N PHE A 85 -7.47 -19.17 -4.02
CA PHE A 85 -6.73 -18.08 -3.39
C PHE A 85 -5.45 -17.72 -4.16
N PHE A 86 -4.69 -18.71 -4.64
CA PHE A 86 -3.53 -18.49 -5.49
C PHE A 86 -3.90 -17.74 -6.79
N ASN A 87 -4.99 -18.15 -7.45
CA ASN A 87 -5.46 -17.49 -8.67
C ASN A 87 -5.91 -16.05 -8.42
N ALA A 88 -6.57 -15.78 -7.29
CA ALA A 88 -6.96 -14.42 -6.90
C ALA A 88 -5.74 -13.52 -6.70
N LYS A 89 -4.70 -14.00 -6.00
CA LYS A 89 -3.44 -13.26 -5.86
C LYS A 89 -2.77 -13.00 -7.21
N ARG A 90 -2.73 -14.01 -8.07
CA ARG A 90 -2.15 -13.89 -9.42
C ARG A 90 -2.89 -12.84 -10.25
N PHE A 91 -4.22 -12.78 -10.17
CA PHE A 91 -5.01 -11.74 -10.81
C PHE A 91 -4.63 -10.33 -10.32
N LEU A 92 -4.48 -10.14 -9.00
CA LEU A 92 -4.05 -8.86 -8.43
C LEU A 92 -2.66 -8.45 -8.91
N CYS A 93 -1.69 -9.38 -8.96
CA CYS A 93 -0.37 -9.13 -9.53
C CYS A 93 -0.46 -8.59 -10.96
N PHE A 94 -1.34 -9.18 -11.80
CA PHE A 94 -1.54 -8.69 -13.16
C PHE A 94 -2.16 -7.29 -13.21
N GLN A 95 -3.10 -6.98 -12.32
CA GLN A 95 -3.68 -5.62 -12.30
C GLN A 95 -2.66 -4.59 -11.82
N LEU A 96 -1.85 -4.92 -10.81
CA LEU A 96 -0.77 -4.04 -10.34
C LEU A 96 0.24 -3.76 -11.47
N ALA A 97 0.61 -4.77 -12.26
CA ALA A 97 1.48 -4.59 -13.41
C ALA A 97 0.86 -3.64 -14.46
N LYS A 98 -0.44 -3.75 -14.71
CA LYS A 98 -1.15 -2.83 -15.62
C LYS A 98 -1.23 -1.40 -15.09
N LEU A 99 -1.32 -1.21 -13.77
CA LEU A 99 -1.30 0.12 -13.16
C LEU A 99 0.11 0.73 -13.16
N LEU A 100 1.16 -0.09 -13.13
CA LEU A 100 2.54 0.36 -13.15
C LEU A 100 2.92 1.01 -14.49
N ASP A 101 2.39 0.49 -15.60
CA ASP A 101 2.68 0.98 -16.95
C ASP A 101 2.36 2.48 -17.15
N PRO A 102 1.14 2.98 -16.85
CA PRO A 102 0.85 4.42 -16.91
C PRO A 102 1.44 5.23 -15.75
N LEU A 103 1.99 4.60 -14.71
CA LEU A 103 2.70 5.31 -13.64
C LEU A 103 4.16 5.61 -14.03
N GLN A 104 4.75 4.76 -14.87
CA GLN A 104 6.14 4.89 -15.34
C GLN A 104 6.26 5.75 -16.61
N ASN A 105 5.18 5.90 -17.37
CA ASN A 105 5.12 6.66 -18.61
C ASN A 105 4.13 7.82 -18.47
N PRO A 106 4.40 8.99 -19.07
CA PRO A 106 3.48 10.14 -19.03
C PRO A 106 2.16 9.89 -19.77
#